data_AF-A0A449A3Y1-F1
#
_entry.id   AF-A0A449A3Y1-F1
#
_cell.length_a   1.000
_cell.length_b   1.000
_cell.length_c   1.000
_cell.angle_alpha   90.00
_cell.angle_beta   90.00
_cell.angle_gamma   90.00
#
_symmetry.space_group_name_H-M   'P 1'
#
loop_
_entity.id
_entity.type
_entity.pdbx_description
1 polymer ?
#
loop_
_entity_poly.entity_id
_entity_poly.type
_entity_poly.pdbx_seq_one_letter_code
_entity_poly.pdbx_strand_id
1 'polypeptide(L)'
;MKGYILLMSKITKYVDGKAIYDKELALKYVQTIKNFLKYRAKKANAKGFVVGISSGIDSSLVYAIASSVFPENTTGVVMPIIEMTKSDLEHINDLETAFNDSFERVNLTDAFKSLKGAISNLDNKLAIANIKPRLRMTTLYAIAQQKNALVLGTDNEDETFIGYFTKFGDGGADLLPISRLTKGEVKFIASLLGVPSSIVNKKPSAGLWEGQTDEDELGFTYQDLDFYLNHLDDLSAIDKNLSKQTITKIQNAHIRSQHKRDPIYKPRKVK
;
A
#
# COMPACT_ATOMS: atom_id res chain seq x y z
N MET A 1 -6.07 -3.40 -20.88
CA MET A 1 -7.19 -2.74 -20.17
C MET A 1 -8.41 -3.64 -19.98
N LYS A 2 -9.01 -4.30 -21.00
CA LYS A 2 -10.22 -5.13 -20.78
C LYS A 2 -10.12 -6.18 -19.65
N GLY A 3 -9.01 -6.92 -19.55
CA GLY A 3 -8.80 -7.87 -18.43
C GLY A 3 -8.48 -7.23 -17.07
N TYR A 4 -8.08 -5.95 -17.06
CA TYR A 4 -7.80 -5.17 -15.84
C TYR A 4 -9.11 -4.69 -15.19
N ILE A 5 -10.06 -4.25 -16.02
CA ILE A 5 -11.38 -3.73 -15.63
C ILE A 5 -12.23 -4.77 -14.89
N LEU A 6 -12.16 -6.04 -15.29
CA LEU A 6 -12.96 -7.14 -14.70
C LEU A 6 -12.56 -7.53 -13.27
N LEU A 7 -11.46 -6.99 -12.75
CA LEU A 7 -10.88 -7.39 -11.47
C LEU A 7 -10.98 -6.30 -10.40
N MET A 8 -11.56 -5.13 -10.72
CA MET A 8 -11.67 -4.02 -9.80
C MET A 8 -12.86 -4.16 -8.85
N SER A 9 -12.67 -3.61 -7.65
CA SER A 9 -13.74 -3.32 -6.72
C SER A 9 -14.85 -2.51 -7.39
N LYS A 10 -16.12 -2.84 -7.09
CA LYS A 10 -17.30 -2.06 -7.51
C LYS A 10 -17.99 -1.41 -6.31
N ILE A 11 -17.24 -1.18 -5.22
CA ILE A 11 -17.76 -0.62 -3.97
C ILE A 11 -18.21 0.83 -4.20
N THR A 12 -17.52 1.54 -5.08
CA THR A 12 -17.77 2.95 -5.37
C THR A 12 -18.77 3.12 -6.51
N LYS A 13 -19.70 4.06 -6.32
CA LYS A 13 -20.54 4.65 -7.38
C LYS A 13 -20.34 6.16 -7.37
N TYR A 14 -20.54 6.80 -8.51
CA TYR A 14 -20.47 8.25 -8.61
C TYR A 14 -21.85 8.84 -8.91
N VAL A 15 -22.26 9.81 -8.09
CA VAL A 15 -23.48 10.61 -8.30
C VAL A 15 -23.06 12.07 -8.28
N ASP A 16 -23.33 12.79 -9.38
CA ASP A 16 -22.93 14.18 -9.59
C ASP A 16 -21.43 14.43 -9.31
N GLY A 17 -20.58 13.50 -9.75
CA GLY A 17 -19.13 13.56 -9.57
C GLY A 17 -18.62 13.23 -8.15
N LYS A 18 -19.51 12.91 -7.21
CA LYS A 18 -19.15 12.54 -5.83
C LYS A 18 -19.19 11.02 -5.64
N ALA A 19 -18.16 10.49 -4.99
CA ALA A 19 -18.07 9.08 -4.62
C ALA A 19 -19.09 8.74 -3.52
N ILE A 20 -19.84 7.67 -3.73
CA ILE A 20 -20.75 7.03 -2.77
C ILE A 20 -20.31 5.58 -2.64
N TYR A 21 -20.11 5.13 -1.41
CA TYR A 21 -19.63 3.78 -1.12
C TYR A 21 -20.75 2.87 -0.63
N ASP A 22 -20.84 1.68 -1.20
CA ASP A 22 -21.79 0.64 -0.78
C ASP A 22 -21.23 -0.17 0.39
N LYS A 23 -21.80 0.02 1.59
CA LYS A 23 -21.37 -0.66 2.81
C LYS A 23 -21.51 -2.18 2.72
N GLU A 24 -22.59 -2.70 2.15
CA GLU A 24 -22.82 -4.13 2.07
C GLU A 24 -21.82 -4.79 1.13
N LEU A 25 -21.57 -4.15 -0.01
CA LEU A 25 -20.57 -4.62 -0.97
C LEU A 25 -19.16 -4.53 -0.41
N ALA A 26 -18.83 -3.46 0.32
CA ALA A 26 -17.55 -3.32 1.01
C ALA A 26 -17.28 -4.47 1.99
N LEU A 27 -18.28 -4.84 2.81
CA LEU A 27 -18.16 -5.96 3.75
C LEU A 27 -18.03 -7.32 3.03
N LYS A 28 -18.76 -7.53 1.93
CA LYS A 28 -18.59 -8.72 1.07
C LYS A 28 -17.18 -8.77 0.47
N TYR A 29 -16.64 -7.63 0.07
CA TYR A 29 -15.28 -7.52 -0.46
C TYR A 29 -14.23 -7.85 0.60
N VAL A 30 -14.38 -7.30 1.81
CA VAL A 30 -13.52 -7.64 2.97
C VAL A 30 -13.55 -9.15 3.23
N GLN A 31 -14.71 -9.79 3.19
CA GLN A 31 -14.80 -11.24 3.35
C GLN A 31 -14.06 -12.00 2.24
N THR A 32 -14.09 -11.50 1.01
CA THR A 32 -13.32 -12.04 -0.11
C THR A 32 -11.81 -11.95 0.14
N ILE A 33 -11.33 -10.81 0.64
CA ILE A 33 -9.91 -10.62 1.03
C ILE A 33 -9.54 -11.61 2.14
N LYS A 34 -10.36 -11.74 3.19
CA LYS A 34 -10.13 -12.69 4.30
C LYS A 34 -10.01 -14.13 3.79
N ASN A 35 -10.90 -14.53 2.88
CA ASN A 35 -10.85 -15.87 2.28
C ASN A 35 -9.60 -16.08 1.43
N PHE A 36 -9.20 -15.07 0.65
CA PHE A 36 -7.95 -15.08 -0.11
C PHE A 36 -6.73 -15.27 0.79
N LEU A 37 -6.63 -14.50 1.88
CA LEU A 37 -5.55 -14.61 2.86
C LEU A 37 -5.50 -16.01 3.50
N LYS A 38 -6.63 -16.52 3.99
CA LYS A 38 -6.73 -17.89 4.55
C LYS A 38 -6.26 -18.95 3.57
N TYR A 39 -6.73 -18.87 2.32
CA TYR A 39 -6.37 -19.82 1.27
C TYR A 39 -4.87 -19.80 0.97
N ARG A 40 -4.29 -18.60 0.84
CA ARG A 40 -2.87 -18.43 0.50
C ARG A 40 -1.95 -18.88 1.64
N ALA A 41 -2.25 -18.52 2.88
CA ALA A 41 -1.51 -19.00 4.05
C ALA A 41 -1.54 -20.54 4.13
N LYS A 42 -2.72 -21.16 3.97
CA LYS A 42 -2.85 -22.62 3.94
C LYS A 42 -2.03 -23.26 2.82
N LYS A 43 -2.04 -22.68 1.62
CA LYS A 43 -1.28 -23.20 0.47
C LYS A 43 0.23 -23.09 0.64
N ALA A 44 0.70 -22.08 1.37
CA ALA A 44 2.12 -21.90 1.70
C ALA A 44 2.56 -22.65 2.97
N ASN A 45 1.64 -23.32 3.68
CA ASN A 45 1.87 -23.85 5.02
C ASN A 45 2.40 -22.79 6.01
N ALA A 46 1.95 -21.55 5.85
CA ALA A 46 2.29 -20.43 6.71
C ALA A 46 1.36 -20.39 7.93
N LYS A 47 1.91 -19.99 9.09
CA LYS A 47 1.20 -19.88 10.38
C LYS A 47 0.42 -18.57 10.52
N GLY A 48 0.78 -17.54 9.74
CA GLY A 48 0.10 -16.25 9.75
C GLY A 48 0.82 -15.20 8.91
N PHE A 49 0.83 -13.96 9.37
CA PHE A 49 1.22 -12.80 8.57
C PHE A 49 2.14 -11.83 9.30
N VAL A 50 2.97 -11.11 8.53
CA VAL A 50 3.77 -9.97 9.00
C VAL A 50 3.39 -8.74 8.17
N VAL A 51 3.16 -7.61 8.83
CA VAL A 51 2.77 -6.34 8.22
C VAL A 51 3.67 -5.22 8.72
N GLY A 52 4.25 -4.44 7.82
CA GLY A 52 4.95 -3.20 8.19
C GLY A 52 3.97 -2.09 8.55
N ILE A 53 4.10 -1.49 9.73
CA ILE A 53 3.21 -0.43 10.24
C ILE A 53 3.89 0.92 10.04
N SER A 54 3.31 1.77 9.19
CA SER A 54 3.89 3.07 8.78
C SER A 54 3.22 4.29 9.40
N SER A 55 2.20 4.11 10.26
CA SER A 55 1.20 5.12 10.68
C SER A 55 0.22 5.56 9.59
N GLY A 56 0.34 5.03 8.37
CA GLY A 56 -0.54 5.33 7.25
C GLY A 56 -1.72 4.35 7.16
N ILE A 57 -2.79 4.82 6.53
CA ILE A 57 -4.06 4.12 6.44
C ILE A 57 -3.97 2.75 5.76
N ASP A 58 -3.12 2.62 4.73
CA ASP A 58 -2.99 1.36 3.97
C ASP A 58 -2.46 0.24 4.88
N SER A 59 -1.40 0.51 5.63
CA SER A 59 -0.84 -0.45 6.61
C SER A 59 -1.82 -0.78 7.73
N SER A 60 -2.58 0.22 8.22
CA SER A 60 -3.60 0.02 9.24
C SER A 60 -4.73 -0.88 8.77
N LEU A 61 -5.22 -0.68 7.54
CA LEU A 61 -6.26 -1.51 6.95
C LEU A 61 -5.77 -2.94 6.73
N VAL A 62 -4.57 -3.12 6.17
CA VAL A 62 -4.00 -4.46 5.94
C VAL A 62 -3.84 -5.20 7.27
N TYR A 63 -3.32 -4.54 8.30
CA TYR A 63 -3.20 -5.11 9.63
C TYR A 63 -4.57 -5.49 10.21
N ALA A 64 -5.57 -4.61 10.16
CA ALA A 64 -6.93 -4.87 10.64
C ALA A 64 -7.57 -6.10 9.98
N ILE A 65 -7.38 -6.27 8.67
CA ILE A 65 -7.88 -7.45 7.95
C ILE A 65 -7.09 -8.69 8.38
N ALA A 66 -5.76 -8.62 8.41
CA ALA A 66 -4.88 -9.75 8.70
C ALA A 66 -5.08 -10.29 10.12
N SER A 67 -5.12 -9.41 11.13
CA SER A 67 -5.34 -9.78 12.53
C SER A 67 -6.72 -10.42 12.73
N SER A 68 -7.74 -10.01 11.97
CA SER A 68 -9.05 -10.70 12.02
C SER A 68 -9.05 -12.10 11.37
N VAL A 69 -8.02 -12.44 10.60
CA VAL A 69 -7.85 -13.76 9.96
C VAL A 69 -7.02 -14.70 10.83
N PHE A 70 -5.90 -14.20 11.37
CA PHE A 70 -5.03 -14.90 12.32
C PHE A 70 -4.72 -14.00 13.52
N PRO A 71 -5.60 -13.93 14.53
CA PRO A 71 -5.44 -13.03 15.67
C PRO A 71 -4.14 -13.23 16.45
N GLU A 72 -3.74 -14.49 16.66
CA GLU A 72 -2.55 -14.83 17.44
C GLU A 72 -1.27 -14.92 16.61
N ASN A 73 -1.37 -14.92 15.27
CA ASN A 73 -0.25 -15.13 14.36
C ASN A 73 -0.10 -14.00 13.32
N THR A 74 -0.60 -12.80 13.62
CA THR A 74 -0.33 -11.60 12.84
C THR A 74 0.63 -10.70 13.63
N THR A 75 1.75 -10.33 13.03
CA THR A 75 2.73 -9.43 13.66
C THR A 75 2.79 -8.10 12.91
N GLY A 76 2.44 -7.01 13.60
CA GLY A 76 2.74 -5.65 13.15
C GLY A 76 4.18 -5.28 13.50
N VAL A 77 4.90 -4.64 12.56
CA VAL A 77 6.30 -4.23 12.76
C VAL A 77 6.48 -2.75 12.41
N VAL A 78 6.90 -1.96 13.40
CA VAL A 78 7.23 -0.53 13.28
C VAL A 78 8.74 -0.41 13.04
N MET A 79 9.13 0.27 11.95
CA MET A 79 10.53 0.31 11.49
C MET A 79 11.04 1.75 11.27
N PRO A 80 11.36 2.48 12.35
CA PRO A 80 11.90 3.84 12.26
C PRO A 80 13.28 3.83 11.60
N ILE A 81 13.55 4.89 10.81
CA ILE A 81 14.88 5.15 10.22
C ILE A 81 15.16 6.64 10.34
N ILE A 82 16.24 6.97 11.07
CA ILE A 82 16.62 8.32 11.50
C ILE A 82 15.64 8.84 12.53
N GLU A 83 14.42 9.19 12.13
CA GLU A 83 13.41 9.76 13.01
C GLU A 83 11.99 9.32 12.57
N MET A 84 11.07 9.35 13.53
CA MET A 84 9.62 9.33 13.31
C MET A 84 9.03 10.54 14.02
N THR A 85 8.01 11.16 13.43
CA THR A 85 7.39 12.32 14.07
C THR A 85 6.60 11.89 15.30
N LYS A 86 6.39 12.81 16.25
CA LYS A 86 5.51 12.58 17.40
C LYS A 86 4.11 12.11 16.96
N SER A 87 3.58 12.71 15.91
CA SER A 87 2.28 12.35 15.34
C SER A 87 2.27 10.92 14.77
N ASP A 88 3.35 10.47 14.11
CA ASP A 88 3.41 9.09 13.61
C ASP A 88 3.38 8.07 14.76
N LEU A 89 4.06 8.38 15.88
CA LEU A 89 4.05 7.53 17.07
C LEU A 89 2.67 7.52 17.76
N GLU A 90 2.01 8.67 17.85
CA GLU A 90 0.64 8.78 18.38
C GLU A 90 -0.35 7.93 17.56
N HIS A 91 -0.31 8.01 16.23
CA HIS A 91 -1.14 7.19 15.36
C HIS A 91 -0.87 5.69 15.51
N ILE A 92 0.39 5.30 15.69
CA ILE A 92 0.74 3.89 15.92
C ILE A 92 0.16 3.41 17.26
N ASN A 93 0.28 4.21 18.31
CA ASN A 93 -0.28 3.89 19.63
C ASN A 93 -1.83 3.83 19.58
N ASP A 94 -2.48 4.72 18.83
CA ASP A 94 -3.93 4.69 18.60
C ASP A 94 -4.33 3.36 17.93
N LEU A 95 -3.55 2.89 16.95
CA LEU A 95 -3.80 1.62 16.27
C LEU A 95 -3.59 0.42 17.20
N GLU A 96 -2.49 0.39 17.97
CA GLU A 96 -2.22 -0.62 19.00
C GLU A 96 -3.39 -0.71 20.00
N THR A 97 -3.89 0.44 20.44
CA THR A 97 -5.03 0.54 21.37
C THR A 97 -6.32 0.02 20.72
N ALA A 98 -6.62 0.43 19.49
CA ALA A 98 -7.85 0.05 18.78
C ALA A 98 -7.94 -1.45 18.51
N PHE A 99 -6.81 -2.12 18.30
CA PHE A 99 -6.75 -3.56 18.03
C PHE A 99 -6.30 -4.41 19.22
N ASN A 100 -6.05 -3.78 20.38
CA ASN A 100 -5.55 -4.43 21.59
C ASN A 100 -4.33 -5.34 21.31
N ASP A 101 -3.35 -4.78 20.59
CA ASP A 101 -2.11 -5.47 20.23
C ASP A 101 -0.89 -4.57 20.44
N SER A 102 0.31 -5.16 20.46
CA SER A 102 1.58 -4.43 20.53
C SER A 102 2.48 -4.81 19.36
N PHE A 103 3.01 -3.80 18.68
CA PHE A 103 3.84 -4.01 17.50
C PHE A 103 5.33 -4.12 17.84
N GLU A 104 6.00 -5.03 17.15
CA GLU A 104 7.45 -5.15 17.23
C GLU A 104 8.10 -3.87 16.68
N ARG A 105 9.14 -3.37 17.35
CA ARG A 105 9.84 -2.16 16.96
C ARG A 105 11.28 -2.50 16.59
N VAL A 106 11.67 -2.21 15.35
CA VAL A 106 13.02 -2.49 14.83
C VAL A 106 13.61 -1.19 14.27
N ASN A 107 14.54 -0.58 15.00
CA ASN A 107 15.23 0.62 14.53
C ASN A 107 16.29 0.25 13.47
N LEU A 108 16.12 0.75 12.24
CA LEU A 108 17.03 0.45 11.12
C LEU A 108 17.99 1.60 10.80
N THR A 109 18.14 2.58 11.70
CA THR A 109 19.00 3.76 11.49
C THR A 109 20.45 3.38 11.25
N ASP A 110 21.00 2.45 12.03
CA ASP A 110 22.41 2.07 11.90
C ASP A 110 22.66 1.24 10.65
N ALA A 111 21.73 0.34 10.30
CA ALA A 111 21.76 -0.40 9.03
C ALA A 111 21.72 0.56 7.83
N PHE A 112 20.86 1.59 7.89
CA PHE A 112 20.77 2.63 6.87
C PHE A 112 22.06 3.44 6.74
N LYS A 113 22.61 3.95 7.86
CA LYS A 113 23.86 4.71 7.88
C LYS A 113 25.03 3.89 7.35
N SER A 114 25.12 2.62 7.76
CA SER A 114 26.18 1.70 7.33
C SER A 114 26.14 1.45 5.83
N LEU A 115 24.97 1.10 5.28
CA LEU A 115 24.82 0.87 3.85
C LEU A 115 25.06 2.13 3.03
N LYS A 116 24.54 3.29 3.49
CA LYS A 116 24.79 4.58 2.83
C LYS A 116 26.29 4.91 2.81
N GLY A 117 27.00 4.70 3.92
CA GLY A 117 28.44 4.98 4.04
C GLY A 117 29.34 4.03 3.26
N ALA A 118 28.88 2.80 3.01
CA ALA A 118 29.62 1.80 2.24
C ALA A 118 29.65 2.07 0.72
N ILE A 119 28.73 2.89 0.20
CA ILE A 119 28.64 3.21 -1.23
C ILE A 119 29.34 4.54 -1.49
N SER A 120 30.47 4.49 -2.20
CA SER A 120 31.23 5.70 -2.57
C SER A 120 30.40 6.65 -3.44
N ASN A 121 30.43 7.95 -3.12
CA ASN A 121 29.78 9.02 -3.88
C ASN A 121 28.25 8.85 -4.07
N LEU A 122 27.54 8.29 -3.09
CA LEU A 122 26.08 8.19 -3.12
C LEU A 122 25.43 9.52 -2.72
N ASP A 123 25.12 10.38 -3.70
CA ASP A 123 24.51 11.70 -3.53
C ASP A 123 23.08 11.82 -4.11
N ASN A 124 22.68 10.89 -4.97
CA ASN A 124 21.34 10.86 -5.55
C ASN A 124 20.27 10.70 -4.45
N LYS A 125 19.50 11.77 -4.21
CA LYS A 125 18.48 11.82 -3.16
C LYS A 125 17.51 10.64 -3.22
N LEU A 126 16.97 10.34 -4.40
CA LEU A 126 16.00 9.26 -4.59
C LEU A 126 16.61 7.88 -4.36
N ALA A 127 17.85 7.66 -4.77
CA ALA A 127 18.57 6.42 -4.49
C ALA A 127 18.73 6.22 -2.97
N ILE A 128 19.14 7.27 -2.25
CA ILE A 128 19.27 7.27 -0.78
C ILE A 128 17.91 7.01 -0.12
N ALA A 129 16.85 7.70 -0.54
CA ALA A 129 15.51 7.53 0.03
C ALA A 129 14.99 6.11 -0.17
N ASN A 130 15.21 5.51 -1.35
CA ASN A 130 14.79 4.15 -1.67
C ASN A 130 15.58 3.06 -0.94
N ILE A 131 16.68 3.37 -0.22
CA ILE A 131 17.31 2.38 0.68
C ILE A 131 16.35 2.03 1.83
N LYS A 132 15.63 3.02 2.36
CA LYS A 132 14.75 2.86 3.53
C LYS A 132 13.67 1.77 3.34
N PRO A 133 12.80 1.80 2.30
CA PRO A 133 11.81 0.76 2.09
C PRO A 133 12.42 -0.60 1.77
N ARG A 134 13.62 -0.67 1.19
CA ARG A 134 14.32 -1.95 0.93
C ARG A 134 14.87 -2.59 2.21
N LEU A 135 15.36 -1.78 3.14
CA LEU A 135 15.74 -2.26 4.47
C LEU A 135 14.51 -2.75 5.23
N ARG A 136 13.39 -2.00 5.18
CA ARG A 136 12.12 -2.43 5.79
C ARG A 136 11.65 -3.76 5.21
N MET A 137 11.65 -3.91 3.89
CA MET A 137 11.31 -5.17 3.22
C MET A 137 12.19 -6.32 3.73
N THR A 138 13.51 -6.14 3.74
CA THR A 138 14.46 -7.15 4.25
C THR A 138 14.13 -7.57 5.68
N THR A 139 13.86 -6.61 6.56
CA THR A 139 13.48 -6.85 7.96
C THR A 139 12.17 -7.64 8.07
N LEU A 140 11.13 -7.27 7.30
CA LEU A 140 9.85 -7.97 7.31
C LEU A 140 10.01 -9.44 6.89
N TYR A 141 10.79 -9.72 5.84
CA TYR A 141 11.03 -11.09 5.40
C TYR A 141 11.83 -11.91 6.40
N ALA A 142 12.81 -11.31 7.09
CA ALA A 142 13.56 -11.98 8.15
C ALA A 142 12.62 -12.42 9.30
N ILE A 143 11.75 -11.51 9.76
CA ILE A 143 10.76 -11.80 10.82
C ILE A 143 9.74 -12.83 10.33
N ALA A 144 9.25 -12.70 9.10
CA ALA A 144 8.28 -13.63 8.52
C ALA A 144 8.84 -15.05 8.43
N GLN A 145 10.08 -15.22 7.97
CA GLN A 145 10.73 -16.54 7.93
C GLN A 145 10.92 -17.13 9.32
N GLN A 146 11.36 -16.33 10.30
CA GLN A 146 11.48 -16.78 11.70
C GLN A 146 10.14 -17.27 12.28
N LYS A 147 9.03 -16.64 11.89
CA LYS A 147 7.67 -16.98 12.36
C LYS A 147 6.94 -18.00 11.48
N ASN A 148 7.55 -18.44 10.38
CA ASN A 148 6.88 -19.21 9.31
C ASN A 148 5.58 -18.52 8.83
N ALA A 149 5.67 -17.22 8.53
CA ALA A 149 4.59 -16.34 8.11
C ALA A 149 4.83 -15.78 6.70
N LEU A 150 3.81 -15.14 6.11
CA LEU A 150 3.91 -14.42 4.84
C LEU A 150 3.94 -12.90 5.06
N VAL A 151 4.68 -12.18 4.23
CA VAL A 151 4.71 -10.71 4.24
C VAL A 151 3.53 -10.16 3.43
N LEU A 152 2.72 -9.31 4.05
CA LEU A 152 1.64 -8.60 3.37
C LEU A 152 2.13 -7.22 2.91
N GLY A 153 1.94 -6.92 1.63
CA GLY A 153 2.17 -5.60 1.07
C GLY A 153 0.93 -4.72 1.20
N THR A 154 1.13 -3.41 1.17
CA THR A 154 0.08 -2.42 1.41
C THR A 154 -0.32 -1.67 0.14
N ASP A 155 0.21 -2.05 -1.02
CA ASP A 155 -0.14 -1.42 -2.28
C ASP A 155 -1.64 -1.57 -2.56
N ASN A 156 -2.30 -0.43 -2.73
CA ASN A 156 -3.68 -0.33 -3.21
C ASN A 156 -3.71 -0.20 -4.75
N GLU A 157 -4.92 -0.09 -5.32
CA GLU A 157 -5.10 -0.03 -6.77
C GLU A 157 -4.47 1.24 -7.38
N ASP A 158 -4.58 2.39 -6.71
CA ASP A 158 -3.95 3.66 -7.12
C ASP A 158 -2.42 3.53 -7.24
N GLU A 159 -1.78 3.11 -6.15
CA GLU A 159 -0.33 2.94 -6.07
C GLU A 159 0.18 1.90 -7.07
N THR A 160 -0.54 0.78 -7.18
CA THR A 160 -0.22 -0.27 -8.15
C THR A 160 -0.30 0.29 -9.56
N PHE A 161 -1.41 0.93 -9.91
CA PHE A 161 -1.69 1.41 -11.25
C PHE A 161 -0.62 2.40 -11.74
N ILE A 162 -0.21 3.36 -10.92
CA ILE A 162 0.80 4.36 -11.32
C ILE A 162 2.24 3.96 -10.92
N GLY A 163 2.41 2.84 -10.22
CA GLY A 163 3.69 2.33 -9.73
C GLY A 163 4.34 3.22 -8.65
N TYR A 164 3.53 3.76 -7.75
CA TYR A 164 3.94 4.64 -6.65
C TYR A 164 4.40 3.84 -5.42
N PHE A 165 5.44 3.03 -5.63
CA PHE A 165 6.09 2.23 -4.60
C PHE A 165 7.56 2.00 -4.96
N THR A 166 8.38 1.62 -4.00
CA THR A 166 9.77 1.23 -4.28
C THR A 166 9.83 -0.21 -4.78
N LYS A 167 10.36 -0.41 -5.98
CA LYS A 167 10.58 -1.77 -6.52
C LYS A 167 11.54 -2.54 -5.61
N PHE A 168 11.11 -3.72 -5.17
CA PHE A 168 11.78 -4.56 -4.17
C PHE A 168 12.01 -3.84 -2.82
N GLY A 169 11.21 -2.83 -2.51
CA GLY A 169 11.04 -2.25 -1.18
C GLY A 169 9.66 -2.63 -0.65
N ASP A 170 8.82 -1.63 -0.40
CA ASP A 170 7.41 -1.79 -0.05
C ASP A 170 6.62 -2.62 -1.06
N GLY A 171 6.91 -2.49 -2.37
CA GLY A 171 6.30 -3.36 -3.39
C GLY A 171 6.85 -4.80 -3.44
N GLY A 172 7.75 -5.17 -2.52
CA GLY A 172 8.26 -6.53 -2.35
C GLY A 172 7.50 -7.25 -1.23
N ALA A 173 6.47 -8.02 -1.58
CA ALA A 173 5.63 -8.75 -0.64
C ALA A 173 5.15 -10.10 -1.22
N ASP A 174 4.64 -10.98 -0.37
CA ASP A 174 4.08 -12.27 -0.80
C ASP A 174 2.64 -12.11 -1.32
N LEU A 175 1.85 -11.25 -0.68
CA LEU A 175 0.42 -11.03 -0.96
C LEU A 175 0.05 -9.55 -0.88
N LEU A 176 -0.83 -9.10 -1.77
CA LEU A 176 -1.34 -7.72 -1.84
C LEU A 176 -2.86 -7.68 -1.61
N PRO A 177 -3.34 -7.78 -0.35
CA PRO A 177 -4.75 -7.94 -0.04
C PRO A 177 -5.66 -6.79 -0.49
N ILE A 178 -5.12 -5.58 -0.62
CA ILE A 178 -5.90 -4.37 -0.93
C ILE A 178 -5.59 -3.78 -2.32
N SER A 179 -4.81 -4.49 -3.16
CA SER A 179 -4.37 -4.04 -4.50
C SER A 179 -5.48 -3.81 -5.53
N ARG A 180 -6.74 -3.98 -5.14
CA ARG A 180 -7.94 -3.83 -5.96
C ARG A 180 -8.92 -2.79 -5.43
N LEU A 181 -8.54 -2.10 -4.36
CA LEU A 181 -9.31 -1.04 -3.73
C LEU A 181 -8.68 0.29 -4.09
N THR A 182 -9.49 1.29 -4.46
CA THR A 182 -8.98 2.65 -4.62
C THR A 182 -8.70 3.29 -3.25
N LYS A 183 -7.99 4.42 -3.22
CA LYS A 183 -7.63 5.09 -1.96
C LYS A 183 -8.87 5.53 -1.18
N GLY A 184 -9.92 5.97 -1.87
CA GLY A 184 -11.23 6.26 -1.28
C GLY A 184 -11.89 5.04 -0.65
N GLU A 185 -11.84 3.89 -1.33
CA GLU A 185 -12.38 2.62 -0.81
C GLU A 185 -11.58 2.10 0.38
N VAL A 186 -10.25 2.24 0.36
CA VAL A 186 -9.37 1.96 1.51
C VAL A 186 -9.81 2.79 2.72
N LYS A 187 -10.02 4.10 2.54
CA LYS A 187 -10.50 4.99 3.61
C LYS A 187 -11.86 4.55 4.16
N PHE A 188 -12.79 4.24 3.26
CA PHE A 188 -14.12 3.79 3.65
C PHE A 188 -14.08 2.49 4.44
N ILE A 189 -13.36 1.47 3.95
CA ILE A 189 -13.25 0.17 4.64
C ILE A 189 -12.49 0.30 5.96
N ALA A 190 -11.40 1.07 6.01
CA ALA A 190 -10.65 1.30 7.25
C ALA A 190 -11.57 1.84 8.36
N SER A 191 -12.45 2.79 8.03
CA SER A 191 -13.44 3.31 8.98
C SER A 191 -14.44 2.26 9.45
N LEU A 192 -14.88 1.36 8.55
CA LEU A 192 -15.78 0.25 8.89
C LEU A 192 -15.13 -0.82 9.78
N LEU A 193 -13.81 -0.99 9.69
CA LEU A 193 -13.06 -2.01 10.43
C LEU A 193 -12.42 -1.47 11.72
N GLY A 194 -12.79 -0.26 12.15
CA GLY A 194 -12.37 0.29 13.44
C GLY A 194 -10.96 0.91 13.43
N VAL A 195 -10.40 1.20 12.25
CA VAL A 195 -9.15 1.99 12.18
C VAL A 195 -9.44 3.39 12.76
N PRO A 196 -8.59 3.91 13.68
CA PRO A 196 -8.80 5.21 14.31
C PRO A 196 -9.03 6.35 13.33
N SER A 197 -9.93 7.27 13.67
CA SER A 197 -10.23 8.45 12.84
C SER A 197 -9.04 9.38 12.67
N SER A 198 -8.11 9.40 13.62
CA SER A 198 -6.81 10.11 13.53
C SER A 198 -5.99 9.63 12.33
N ILE A 199 -5.98 8.32 12.07
CA ILE A 199 -5.33 7.71 10.90
C ILE A 199 -6.18 7.90 9.63
N VAL A 200 -7.49 7.65 9.69
CA VAL A 200 -8.37 7.70 8.50
C VAL A 200 -8.38 9.09 7.85
N ASN A 201 -8.33 10.14 8.67
CA ASN A 201 -8.35 11.53 8.20
C ASN A 201 -6.96 12.12 7.90
N LYS A 202 -5.88 11.36 8.16
CA LYS A 202 -4.51 11.79 7.84
C LYS A 202 -4.35 11.97 6.32
N LYS A 203 -3.67 13.04 5.91
CA LYS A 203 -3.30 13.23 4.50
C LYS A 203 -2.28 12.15 4.08
N PRO A 204 -2.48 11.47 2.94
CA PRO A 204 -1.49 10.51 2.43
C PRO A 204 -0.11 11.14 2.19
N SER A 205 0.94 10.39 2.51
CA SER A 205 2.33 10.77 2.27
C SER A 205 3.21 9.53 2.24
N ALA A 206 4.13 9.45 1.27
CA ALA A 206 5.16 8.42 1.17
C ALA A 206 6.22 8.47 2.29
N GLY A 207 6.29 9.56 3.06
CA GLY A 207 7.24 9.73 4.16
C GLY A 207 8.72 9.70 3.75
N LEU A 208 9.02 10.02 2.48
CA LEU A 208 10.38 10.02 1.95
C LEU A 208 11.13 11.32 2.30
N TRP A 209 10.41 12.44 2.36
CA TRP A 209 10.92 13.78 2.68
C TRP A 209 9.95 14.54 3.58
N GLU A 210 10.47 15.45 4.39
CA GLU A 210 9.64 16.29 5.28
C GLU A 210 8.74 17.24 4.46
N GLY A 211 7.46 17.32 4.83
CA GLY A 211 6.48 18.22 4.22
C GLY A 211 5.92 17.80 2.85
N GLN A 212 6.32 16.65 2.30
CA GLN A 212 5.87 16.17 0.99
C GLN A 212 4.53 15.41 1.09
N THR A 213 3.58 15.76 0.20
CA THR A 213 2.39 14.94 -0.07
C THR A 213 2.53 14.20 -1.40
N ASP A 214 1.84 13.08 -1.54
CA ASP A 214 1.86 12.31 -2.79
C ASP A 214 1.24 13.11 -3.94
N GLU A 215 0.15 13.84 -3.66
CA GLU A 215 -0.60 14.61 -4.66
C GLU A 215 0.24 15.75 -5.25
N ASP A 216 1.10 16.39 -4.43
CA ASP A 216 2.04 17.41 -4.90
C ASP A 216 3.10 16.83 -5.86
N GLU A 217 3.58 15.61 -5.59
CA GLU A 217 4.56 14.92 -6.46
C GLU A 217 3.92 14.41 -7.76
N LEU A 218 2.71 13.86 -7.66
CA LEU A 218 1.97 13.29 -8.79
C LEU A 218 1.39 14.38 -9.70
N GLY A 219 1.03 15.53 -9.14
CA GLY A 219 0.42 16.64 -9.84
C GLY A 219 -1.02 16.38 -10.26
N PHE A 220 -1.71 15.49 -9.54
CA PHE A 220 -3.14 15.19 -9.56
C PHE A 220 -3.54 14.60 -8.19
N THR A 221 -4.83 14.65 -7.86
CA THR A 221 -5.32 14.17 -6.56
C THR A 221 -5.63 12.67 -6.58
N TYR A 222 -5.69 12.03 -5.41
CA TYR A 222 -6.23 10.68 -5.30
C TYR A 222 -7.71 10.63 -5.71
N GLN A 223 -8.48 11.71 -5.54
CA GLN A 223 -9.85 11.76 -6.02
C GLN A 223 -9.93 11.68 -7.55
N ASP A 224 -9.02 12.33 -8.25
CA ASP A 224 -8.92 12.24 -9.71
C ASP A 224 -8.54 10.82 -10.16
N LEU A 225 -7.59 10.19 -9.45
CA LEU A 225 -7.13 8.83 -9.78
C LEU A 225 -8.20 7.78 -9.45
N ASP A 226 -8.83 7.85 -8.28
CA ASP A 226 -10.01 7.05 -7.92
C ASP A 226 -11.09 7.16 -9.01
N PHE A 227 -11.42 8.39 -9.45
CA PHE A 227 -12.42 8.61 -10.50
C PHE A 227 -11.99 7.97 -11.82
N TYR A 228 -10.73 8.21 -12.23
CA TYR A 228 -10.16 7.64 -13.46
C TYR A 228 -10.22 6.11 -13.47
N LEU A 229 -9.83 5.48 -12.35
CA LEU A 229 -9.80 4.03 -12.19
C LEU A 229 -11.20 3.41 -12.22
N ASN A 230 -12.19 4.06 -11.58
CA ASN A 230 -13.57 3.60 -11.55
C ASN A 230 -14.33 3.77 -12.89
N HIS A 231 -13.77 4.50 -13.86
CA HIS A 231 -14.40 4.76 -15.17
C HIS A 231 -13.55 4.31 -16.36
N LEU A 232 -12.63 3.36 -16.18
CA LEU A 232 -11.80 2.84 -17.27
C LEU A 232 -12.60 2.21 -18.44
N ASP A 233 -13.86 1.86 -18.22
CA ASP A 233 -14.81 1.40 -19.24
C ASP A 233 -15.71 2.51 -19.83
N ASP A 234 -15.69 3.73 -19.27
CA ASP A 234 -16.41 4.91 -19.75
C ASP A 234 -15.45 6.09 -19.96
N LEU A 235 -14.75 6.07 -21.09
CA LEU A 235 -13.82 7.14 -21.48
C LEU A 235 -14.52 8.50 -21.61
N SER A 236 -15.81 8.52 -21.96
CA SER A 236 -16.56 9.77 -22.10
C SER A 236 -16.78 10.47 -20.76
N ALA A 237 -17.03 9.69 -19.71
CA ALA A 237 -17.10 10.21 -18.34
C ALA A 237 -15.74 10.74 -17.87
N ILE A 238 -14.64 10.04 -18.19
CA ILE A 238 -13.28 10.51 -17.89
C ILE A 238 -13.01 11.85 -18.56
N ASP A 239 -13.21 11.96 -19.88
CA ASP A 239 -12.93 13.19 -20.64
C ASP A 239 -13.80 14.38 -20.21
N LYS A 240 -15.01 14.11 -19.69
CA LYS A 240 -15.94 15.14 -19.20
C LYS A 240 -15.56 15.67 -17.81
N ASN A 241 -15.02 14.82 -16.94
CA ASN A 241 -14.81 15.16 -15.52
C ASN A 241 -13.35 15.45 -15.17
N LEU A 242 -12.39 14.95 -15.95
CA LEU A 242 -10.97 15.16 -15.71
C LEU A 242 -10.34 16.03 -16.79
N SER A 243 -9.39 16.88 -16.40
CA SER A 243 -8.63 17.66 -17.37
C SER A 243 -7.75 16.75 -18.24
N LYS A 244 -7.54 17.14 -19.52
CA LYS A 244 -6.59 16.44 -20.41
C LYS A 244 -5.19 16.32 -19.81
N GLN A 245 -4.76 17.33 -19.03
CA GLN A 245 -3.48 17.32 -18.35
C GLN A 245 -3.43 16.22 -17.27
N THR A 246 -4.47 16.13 -16.44
CA THR A 246 -4.61 15.09 -15.39
C THR A 246 -4.57 13.69 -16.01
N ILE A 247 -5.40 13.45 -17.03
CA ILE A 247 -5.45 12.16 -17.75
C ILE A 247 -4.08 11.79 -18.31
N THR A 248 -3.40 12.74 -18.96
CA THR A 248 -2.07 12.52 -19.54
C THR A 248 -1.04 12.18 -18.47
N LYS A 249 -1.06 12.86 -17.32
CA LYS A 249 -0.14 12.56 -16.20
C LYS A 249 -0.36 11.16 -15.65
N ILE A 250 -1.61 10.75 -15.43
CA ILE A 250 -1.98 9.41 -14.95
C ILE A 250 -1.49 8.33 -15.93
N GLN A 251 -1.78 8.49 -17.22
CA GLN A 251 -1.36 7.55 -18.27
C GLN A 251 0.16 7.44 -18.37
N ASN A 252 0.86 8.57 -18.36
CA ASN A 252 2.33 8.58 -18.39
C ASN A 252 2.93 7.92 -17.15
N ALA A 253 2.35 8.14 -15.97
CA ALA A 253 2.76 7.48 -14.73
C ALA A 253 2.56 5.96 -14.79
N HIS A 254 1.43 5.51 -15.34
CA HIS A 254 1.19 4.09 -15.60
C HIS A 254 2.23 3.51 -16.56
N ILE A 255 2.42 4.11 -17.75
CA ILE A 255 3.31 3.57 -18.79
C ILE A 255 4.75 3.48 -18.29
N ARG A 256 5.29 4.56 -17.70
CA ARG A 256 6.69 4.61 -17.26
C ARG A 256 7.00 3.60 -16.15
N SER A 257 6.00 3.21 -15.37
CA SER A 257 6.16 2.32 -14.22
C SER A 257 5.82 0.85 -14.53
N GLN A 258 5.54 0.50 -15.79
CA GLN A 258 5.19 -0.88 -16.18
C GLN A 258 6.21 -1.92 -15.67
N HIS A 259 7.50 -1.58 -15.72
CA HIS A 259 8.57 -2.44 -15.23
C HIS A 259 8.49 -2.75 -13.73
N LYS A 260 7.71 -2.01 -12.93
CA LYS A 260 7.47 -2.30 -11.51
C LYS A 260 6.32 -3.30 -11.30
N ARG A 261 5.35 -3.36 -12.23
CA ARG A 261 4.19 -4.28 -12.18
C ARG A 261 4.44 -5.60 -12.89
N ASP A 262 5.38 -5.63 -13.84
CA ASP A 262 5.69 -6.85 -14.56
C ASP A 262 6.58 -7.78 -13.72
N PRO A 263 6.41 -9.11 -13.86
CA PRO A 263 7.40 -10.07 -13.42
C PRO A 263 8.78 -9.74 -14.02
N ILE A 264 9.85 -10.22 -13.38
CA ILE A 264 11.21 -10.06 -13.90
C ILE A 264 11.27 -10.56 -15.35
N TYR A 265 11.63 -9.68 -16.27
CA TYR A 265 11.70 -10.00 -17.69
C TYR A 265 12.75 -11.10 -17.94
N LYS A 266 12.35 -12.14 -18.67
CA LYS A 266 13.22 -13.24 -19.10
C LYS A 266 13.22 -13.30 -20.63
N PRO A 267 14.36 -13.62 -21.28
CA PRO A 267 14.38 -13.88 -22.71
C PRO A 267 13.35 -14.97 -23.06
N ARG A 268 12.48 -14.72 -24.04
CA ARG A 268 11.38 -15.64 -24.39
C ARG A 268 11.83 -16.81 -25.29
N LYS A 269 13.06 -16.78 -25.80
CA LYS A 269 13.62 -17.77 -26.73
C LYS A 269 15.13 -17.88 -26.52
N VAL A 270 15.55 -18.70 -25.56
CA VAL A 270 16.92 -19.21 -25.53
C VAL A 270 16.87 -20.53 -26.30
N LYS A 271 17.50 -20.57 -27.48
CA LYS A 271 17.71 -21.81 -28.23
C LYS A 271 18.90 -22.56 -27.66
#